data_AF-A0A381UI49-F1
#
_entry.id   AF-A0A381UI49-F1
#
_cell.length_a   1.000
_cell.length_b   1.000
_cell.length_c   1.000
_cell.angle_alpha   90.00
_cell.angle_beta   90.00
_cell.angle_gamma   90.00
#
_symmetry.space_group_name_H-M   'P 1'
#
loop_
_entity.id
_entity.type
_entity.pdbx_description
1 polymer ?
#
loop_
_entity_poly.entity_id
_entity_poly.type
_entity_poly.pdbx_seq_one_letter_code
_entity_poly.pdbx_strand_id
1 'polypeptide(L)'
;MSGIAEVLINQGYEISGSDKVATPVTDHLEQLGAKIFFNHAPENIEGSQVVVMSSAICPSNSEVTTAKESMIPVIPRAEMLAELMRMKYGIAIAGTHGKTTTTSLVSTVLAGGKLDPTVIIGGRL
;
A
#
# COMPACT_ATOMS: atom_id res chain seq x y z
N MET A 1 -1.59 -2.58 3.58
CA MET A 1 -1.91 -1.94 2.29
C MET A 1 -1.77 -0.43 2.41
N SER A 2 -2.30 0.17 3.48
CA SER A 2 -2.27 1.61 3.76
C SER A 2 -0.94 2.32 3.55
N GLY A 3 0.17 1.83 4.12
CA GLY A 3 1.46 2.52 3.94
C GLY A 3 1.94 2.63 2.49
N ILE A 4 1.58 1.67 1.62
CA ILE A 4 1.90 1.74 0.18
C ILE A 4 0.98 2.77 -0.49
N ALA A 5 -0.32 2.74 -0.17
CA ALA A 5 -1.30 3.69 -0.69
C ALA A 5 -0.94 5.14 -0.33
N GLU A 6 -0.61 5.41 0.93
CA GLU A 6 -0.20 6.72 1.42
C GLU A 6 1.05 7.26 0.70
N VAL A 7 2.06 6.41 0.50
CA VAL A 7 3.26 6.80 -0.27
C VAL A 7 2.92 7.15 -1.71
N LEU A 8 2.02 6.41 -2.36
CA LEU A 8 1.60 6.69 -3.73
C LEU A 8 0.77 7.98 -3.83
N ILE A 9 -0.13 8.24 -2.87
CA ILE A 9 -0.88 9.50 -2.78
C ILE A 9 0.09 10.69 -2.68
N ASN A 10 1.08 10.58 -1.79
CA ASN A 10 2.09 11.64 -1.61
C ASN A 10 2.97 11.85 -2.86
N GLN A 11 3.04 10.87 -3.77
CA GLN A 11 3.70 11.00 -5.07
C GLN A 11 2.77 11.55 -6.17
N GLY A 12 1.51 11.84 -5.86
CA GLY A 12 0.53 12.41 -6.78
C GLY A 12 -0.26 11.37 -7.60
N TYR A 13 -0.22 10.10 -7.24
CA TYR A 13 -1.06 9.08 -7.87
C TYR A 13 -2.50 9.14 -7.36
N GLU A 14 -3.45 8.89 -8.25
CA GLU A 14 -4.84 8.65 -7.87
C GLU A 14 -4.98 7.26 -7.25
N ILE A 15 -5.45 7.21 -6.00
CA ILE A 15 -5.61 5.95 -5.27
C ILE A 15 -7.08 5.72 -4.93
N SER A 16 -7.56 4.54 -5.30
CA SER A 16 -8.80 3.95 -4.80
C SER A 16 -8.52 2.63 -4.09
N GLY A 17 -9.45 2.18 -3.25
CA GLY A 17 -9.33 0.90 -2.57
C GLY A 17 -10.65 0.41 -1.99
N SER A 18 -10.71 -0.89 -1.73
CA SER A 18 -11.87 -1.55 -1.14
C SER A 18 -11.49 -2.27 0.15
N ASP A 19 -12.32 -2.18 1.18
CA ASP A 19 -12.24 -3.02 2.37
C ASP A 19 -13.65 -3.41 2.84
N LYS A 20 -13.77 -4.33 3.80
CA LYS A 20 -15.07 -4.76 4.32
C LYS A 20 -15.66 -3.80 5.35
N VAL A 21 -14.80 -3.09 6.07
CA VAL A 21 -15.19 -2.30 7.25
C VAL A 21 -14.41 -1.00 7.27
N ALA A 22 -15.07 0.08 7.64
CA ALA A 22 -14.42 1.35 7.93
C ALA A 22 -13.55 1.25 9.18
N THR A 23 -12.34 1.78 9.09
CA THR A 23 -11.35 1.77 10.17
C THR A 23 -10.65 3.13 10.22
N PRO A 24 -9.99 3.48 11.34
CA PRO A 24 -9.18 4.71 11.40
C PRO A 24 -8.10 4.80 10.31
N VAL A 25 -7.69 3.66 9.73
CA VAL A 25 -6.75 3.59 8.62
C VAL A 25 -7.41 4.00 7.29
N THR A 26 -8.64 3.55 7.02
CA THR A 26 -9.37 3.95 5.82
C THR A 26 -9.76 5.42 5.88
N ASP A 27 -10.23 5.89 7.03
CA ASP A 27 -10.60 7.29 7.24
C ASP A 27 -9.40 8.22 6.98
N HIS A 28 -8.22 7.80 7.45
CA HIS A 28 -6.99 8.55 7.21
C HIS A 28 -6.61 8.60 5.73
N LEU A 29 -6.73 7.49 5.00
CA LEU A 29 -6.46 7.48 3.56
C LEU A 29 -7.44 8.34 2.79
N GLU A 30 -8.72 8.35 3.18
CA GLU A 30 -9.73 9.24 2.61
C GLU A 30 -9.38 10.72 2.85
N GLN A 31 -8.91 11.07 4.05
CA GLN A 31 -8.42 12.42 4.35
C GLN A 31 -7.23 12.84 3.49
N LEU A 32 -6.40 11.88 3.07
CA LEU A 32 -5.29 12.11 2.15
C LEU A 32 -5.75 12.18 0.68
N GLY A 33 -7.02 11.88 0.39
CA GLY A 33 -7.60 11.96 -0.95
C GLY A 33 -7.86 10.61 -1.63
N ALA A 34 -7.70 9.48 -0.93
CA ALA A 34 -8.07 8.19 -1.47
C ALA A 34 -9.59 8.02 -1.58
N LYS A 35 -10.06 7.33 -2.62
CA LYS A 35 -11.46 6.89 -2.71
C LYS A 35 -11.62 5.48 -2.13
N ILE A 36 -12.31 5.32 -1.01
CA ILE A 36 -12.48 4.02 -0.36
C ILE A 36 -13.91 3.48 -0.52
N PHE A 37 -14.02 2.19 -0.81
CA PHE A 37 -15.28 1.45 -0.92
C PHE A 37 -15.38 0.42 0.21
N PHE A 38 -16.56 0.31 0.84
CA PHE A 38 -16.80 -0.62 1.97
C PHE A 38 -17.55 -1.88 1.56
N ASN A 39 -17.24 -2.38 0.38
CA ASN A 39 -17.73 -3.61 -0.23
C ASN A 39 -16.73 -4.04 -1.31
N HIS A 40 -16.77 -5.31 -1.70
CA HIS A 40 -16.05 -5.78 -2.88
C HIS A 40 -17.02 -5.86 -4.06
N ALA A 41 -16.80 -5.01 -5.08
CA ALA A 41 -17.70 -4.91 -6.22
C ALA A 41 -16.91 -4.65 -7.52
N PRO A 42 -17.29 -5.27 -8.65
CA PRO A 42 -16.60 -5.09 -9.93
C PRO A 42 -16.40 -3.62 -10.32
N GLU A 43 -17.36 -2.75 -10.01
CA GLU A 43 -17.35 -1.34 -10.40
C GLU A 43 -16.27 -0.54 -9.67
N ASN A 44 -15.76 -1.03 -8.54
CA ASN A 44 -14.74 -0.34 -7.74
C ASN A 44 -13.40 -0.17 -8.46
N ILE A 45 -13.12 -1.02 -9.46
CA ILE A 45 -11.88 -0.98 -10.25
C ILE A 45 -11.99 -0.11 -11.51
N GLU A 46 -13.15 0.49 -11.78
CA GLU A 46 -13.35 1.30 -12.98
C GLU A 46 -12.31 2.44 -13.06
N GLY A 47 -11.64 2.56 -14.21
CA GLY A 47 -10.56 3.54 -14.43
C GLY A 47 -9.20 3.16 -13.83
N SER A 48 -9.10 2.04 -13.11
CA SER A 48 -7.83 1.59 -12.51
C SER A 48 -6.84 1.11 -13.57
N GLN A 49 -5.59 1.54 -13.46
CA GLN A 49 -4.50 1.12 -14.35
C GLN A 49 -3.75 -0.11 -13.83
N VAL A 50 -3.83 -0.37 -12.52
CA VAL A 50 -3.22 -1.52 -11.85
C VAL A 50 -4.03 -1.82 -10.58
N VAL A 51 -4.23 -3.10 -10.27
CA VAL A 51 -4.87 -3.55 -9.03
C VAL A 51 -3.83 -4.23 -8.15
N VAL A 52 -3.75 -3.81 -6.88
CA VAL A 52 -2.82 -4.39 -5.91
C VAL A 52 -3.60 -5.18 -4.87
N MET A 53 -3.34 -6.49 -4.77
CA MET A 53 -4.03 -7.36 -3.82
C MET A 53 -3.16 -7.77 -2.63
N SER A 54 -3.79 -7.91 -1.46
CA SER A 54 -3.15 -8.56 -0.31
C SER A 54 -3.26 -10.08 -0.41
N SER A 55 -2.45 -10.80 0.37
CA SER A 55 -2.53 -12.27 0.45
C SER A 55 -3.83 -12.79 1.08
N ALA A 56 -4.63 -11.93 1.72
CA ALA A 56 -5.91 -12.29 2.31
C ALA A 56 -7.08 -12.23 1.31
N ILE A 57 -6.86 -11.65 0.12
CA ILE A 57 -7.89 -11.56 -0.93
C ILE A 57 -7.87 -12.85 -1.75
N CYS A 58 -9.03 -13.50 -1.85
CA CYS A 58 -9.19 -14.69 -2.69
C CYS A 58 -9.08 -14.32 -4.18
N PRO A 59 -8.47 -15.16 -5.03
CA PRO A 59 -8.47 -14.94 -6.48
C PRO A 59 -9.88 -14.86 -7.12
N SER A 60 -10.91 -15.37 -6.44
CA SER A 60 -12.32 -15.29 -6.86
C SER A 60 -13.02 -14.01 -6.39
N ASN A 61 -12.30 -13.07 -5.78
CA ASN A 61 -12.85 -11.75 -5.48
C ASN A 61 -13.27 -11.06 -6.79
N SER A 62 -14.46 -10.46 -6.79
CA SER A 62 -15.09 -9.84 -7.96
C SER A 62 -14.20 -8.77 -8.61
N GLU A 63 -13.53 -7.93 -7.83
CA GLU A 63 -12.61 -6.89 -8.32
C GLU A 63 -11.41 -7.51 -9.03
N VAL A 64 -10.85 -8.59 -8.46
CA VAL A 64 -9.69 -9.30 -9.02
C VAL A 64 -10.06 -10.01 -10.32
N THR A 65 -11.21 -10.67 -10.38
CA THR A 65 -11.67 -11.36 -11.60
C THR A 65 -11.96 -10.34 -12.71
N THR A 66 -12.69 -9.27 -12.39
CA THR A 66 -13.04 -8.23 -13.37
C THR A 66 -11.80 -7.47 -13.86
N ALA A 67 -10.81 -7.22 -12.99
CA ALA A 67 -9.54 -6.63 -13.42
C ALA A 67 -8.82 -7.50 -14.46
N LYS A 68 -8.76 -8.82 -14.22
CA LYS A 68 -8.15 -9.76 -15.18
C LYS A 68 -8.93 -9.83 -16.49
N GLU A 69 -10.25 -9.90 -16.45
CA GLU A 69 -11.12 -9.88 -17.63
C GLU A 69 -10.95 -8.60 -18.45
N SER A 70 -10.72 -7.47 -17.76
CA SER A 70 -10.48 -6.16 -18.35
C SER A 70 -9.01 -5.92 -18.73
N MET A 71 -8.15 -6.94 -18.64
CA MET A 71 -6.71 -6.86 -18.93
C MET A 71 -5.94 -5.83 -18.07
N ILE A 72 -6.47 -5.48 -16.90
CA ILE A 72 -5.81 -4.65 -15.91
C ILE A 72 -4.85 -5.53 -15.10
N PRO A 73 -3.55 -5.18 -15.02
CA PRO A 73 -2.58 -5.95 -14.25
C PRO A 73 -2.97 -6.07 -12.78
N VAL A 74 -2.96 -7.29 -12.25
CA VAL A 74 -3.17 -7.56 -10.83
C VAL A 74 -1.85 -8.04 -10.23
N ILE A 75 -1.28 -7.24 -9.32
CA ILE A 75 0.01 -7.56 -8.68
C ILE A 75 -0.14 -7.74 -7.16
N PRO A 76 0.68 -8.59 -6.53
CA PRO A 76 0.69 -8.72 -5.08
C PRO A 76 1.30 -7.49 -4.42
N ARG A 77 0.88 -7.20 -3.19
CA ARG A 77 1.42 -6.14 -2.33
C ARG A 77 2.96 -6.08 -2.30
N ALA A 78 3.62 -7.23 -2.29
CA ALA A 78 5.07 -7.32 -2.21
C ALA A 78 5.76 -6.78 -3.48
N GLU A 79 5.16 -7.01 -4.66
CA GLU A 79 5.68 -6.47 -5.93
C GLU A 79 5.51 -4.95 -5.98
N MET A 80 4.35 -4.42 -5.58
CA MET A 80 4.17 -2.96 -5.50
C MET A 80 5.18 -2.30 -4.54
N LEU A 81 5.46 -2.94 -3.40
CA LEU A 81 6.50 -2.46 -2.49
C LEU A 81 7.89 -2.48 -3.13
N ALA A 82 8.21 -3.51 -3.91
CA ALA A 82 9.49 -3.59 -4.62
C ALA A 82 9.64 -2.48 -5.65
N GLU A 83 8.57 -2.14 -6.38
CA GLU A 83 8.58 -1.01 -7.33
C GLU A 83 8.76 0.34 -6.61
N LEU A 84 8.11 0.56 -5.47
CA LEU A 84 8.37 1.76 -4.64
C LEU A 84 9.85 1.85 -4.23
N MET A 85 10.46 0.73 -3.86
CA MET A 85 11.87 0.70 -3.47
C MET A 85 12.82 0.99 -4.64
N ARG A 86 12.46 0.63 -5.88
CA ARG A 86 13.30 0.89 -7.07
C ARG A 86 13.43 2.37 -7.40
N MET A 87 12.48 3.20 -6.99
CA MET A 87 12.47 4.63 -7.27
C MET A 87 13.33 5.46 -6.30
N LYS A 88 13.85 4.87 -5.23
CA LYS A 88 14.58 5.55 -4.15
C LYS A 88 15.78 4.72 -3.68
N TYR A 89 16.61 5.30 -2.80
CA TYR A 89 17.61 4.53 -2.07
C TYR A 89 16.91 3.66 -1.02
N GLY A 90 16.69 2.39 -1.33
CA GLY A 90 15.94 1.46 -0.49
C GLY A 90 16.80 0.76 0.56
N ILE A 91 16.34 0.76 1.82
CA ILE A 91 16.92 -0.04 2.91
C ILE A 91 15.90 -1.12 3.28
N ALA A 92 16.23 -2.39 3.02
CA ALA A 92 15.37 -3.52 3.34
C ALA A 92 15.85 -4.19 4.65
N ILE A 93 14.98 -4.25 5.66
CA ILE A 93 15.28 -4.90 6.94
C ILE A 93 14.52 -6.22 7.01
N ALA A 94 15.25 -7.33 6.84
CA ALA A 94 14.73 -8.68 6.89
C ALA A 94 15.12 -9.40 8.20
N GLY A 95 14.49 -10.54 8.48
CA GLY A 95 14.78 -11.39 9.64
C GLY A 95 13.54 -11.91 10.34
N THR A 96 13.66 -12.96 11.15
CA THR A 96 12.50 -13.53 11.87
C THR A 96 12.02 -12.59 12.98
N HIS A 97 12.97 -12.00 13.73
CA HIS A 97 12.72 -11.08 14.84
C HIS A 97 13.44 -9.74 14.63
N GLY A 98 13.09 -8.73 15.43
CA GLY A 98 13.80 -7.44 15.44
C GLY A 98 13.52 -6.49 14.28
N LYS A 99 12.87 -6.94 13.18
CA LYS A 99 12.60 -6.11 11.99
C LYS A 99 12.01 -4.74 12.32
N THR A 100 10.86 -4.70 13.00
CA THR A 100 10.15 -3.45 13.31
C THR A 100 11.03 -2.52 14.14
N THR A 101 11.64 -3.03 15.21
CA THR A 101 12.52 -2.25 16.09
C THR A 101 13.72 -1.70 15.33
N THR A 102 14.38 -2.52 14.52
CA THR A 102 15.53 -2.09 13.72
C THR A 102 15.10 -1.05 12.66
N THR A 103 13.95 -1.23 12.02
CA THR A 103 13.41 -0.23 11.08
C THR A 103 13.17 1.10 11.76
N SER A 104 12.56 1.12 12.94
CA SER A 104 12.33 2.31 13.75
C SER A 104 13.63 3.00 14.19
N LEU A 105 14.65 2.23 14.58
CA LEU A 105 15.95 2.80 14.96
C LEU A 105 16.65 3.43 13.75
N VAL A 106 16.68 2.73 12.62
CA VAL A 106 17.28 3.24 11.39
C VAL A 106 16.57 4.51 10.91
N SER A 107 15.23 4.53 10.91
CA SER A 107 14.48 5.73 10.52
C SER A 107 14.75 6.90 11.45
N THR A 108 14.82 6.67 12.76
CA THR A 108 15.11 7.72 13.76
C THR A 108 16.49 8.34 13.55
N VAL A 109 17.52 7.51 13.32
CA VAL A 109 18.88 8.00 13.06
C VAL A 109 18.94 8.82 11.77
N LEU A 110 18.33 8.34 10.69
CA LEU A 110 18.28 9.06 9.41
C LEU A 110 17.52 10.39 9.53
N ALA A 111 16.39 10.40 10.25
CA ALA A 111 15.63 11.62 10.53
C ALA A 111 16.44 12.61 11.38
N GLY A 112 17.15 12.14 12.41
CA GLY A 112 18.08 12.95 13.21
C GLY A 112 19.22 13.55 12.38
N GLY A 113 19.64 12.85 11.32
CA GLY A 113 20.56 13.35 10.29
C GLY A 113 19.92 14.31 9.27
N LYS A 114 18.64 14.68 9.45
CA LYS A 114 17.87 15.54 8.54
C LYS A 114 17.71 14.99 7.11
N LEU A 115 17.69 13.66 6.96
CA LEU A 115 17.51 13.00 5.66
C LEU A 115 16.05 12.67 5.32
N ASP A 116 15.12 12.95 6.24
CA ASP A 116 13.67 12.79 6.07
C ASP A 116 13.25 11.48 5.36
N PRO A 117 13.53 10.30 5.99
CA PRO A 117 13.30 9.02 5.34
C PRO A 117 11.80 8.69 5.23
N THR A 118 11.36 8.20 4.07
CA THR A 118 10.07 7.50 3.96
C THR A 118 10.18 6.11 4.60
N VAL A 119 9.27 5.78 5.51
CA VAL A 119 9.30 4.53 6.28
C VAL A 119 8.03 3.73 6.06
N ILE A 120 8.16 2.45 5.73
CA ILE A 120 7.05 1.50 5.60
C ILE A 120 7.24 0.39 6.62
N ILE A 121 6.32 0.29 7.59
CA ILE A 121 6.35 -0.69 8.69
C ILE A 121 4.98 -1.35 8.85
N GLY A 122 4.95 -2.55 9.42
CA GLY A 122 3.73 -3.30 9.70
C GLY A 122 2.87 -2.76 10.85
N GLY A 123 2.93 -1.44 11.12
CA GLY A 123 2.26 -0.72 12.21
C GLY A 123 2.61 0.77 12.17
N ARG A 124 1.93 1.60 12.98
CA ARG A 124 2.31 3.01 13.17
C ARG A 124 3.49 3.11 14.15
N LEU A 125 4.39 4.06 13.87
CA LEU A 125 5.41 4.55 14.81
C LEU A 125 4.78 5.55 15.78
#